data_AF-A0A519V245-F1
#
_entry.id   AF-A0A519V245-F1
#
_cell.length_a   1.000
_cell.length_b   1.000
_cell.length_c   1.000
_cell.angle_alpha   90.00
_cell.angle_beta   90.00
_cell.angle_gamma   90.00
#
_symmetry.space_group_name_H-M   'P 1'
#
loop_
_entity.id
_entity.type
_entity.pdbx_description
1 polymer ?
#
loop_
_entity_poly.entity_id
_entity_poly.type
_entity_poly.pdbx_seq_one_letter_code
_entity_poly.pdbx_strand_id
1 'polypeptide(L)'
;MGDLFPQVQDRLLNALQLQGQARDNELLLASLEQRAAQLQGVSFAQGIDIQQESKPLWKYVLPPLALLLLALAFYPAFITQSTSHIWHFQRQYSRPAPFSFLVKNKELRVFKGENFTLEVSVAGQALPASVSLFREGGEQPLRKVSGQPNAYRYTFEQPGQDVVFQLSGAGFVSEEYRLKVVERPDLRDFTVRVTYPAYTGRPVETIRNGGNLTVPEGSQLRWEFSTAATEALSLVFGQPAETLPGTRDGENFAVERRALRSQPYQVQLQNAASFNRDPIGYQLTVVPDAPPSLTVETFSDTTSLRFLALGGTAQDDYGLTALHLVVQAQRDGNKGGAARVQNLGLPGGAGGTYSYTWNLGPLNLQPGDRLQYFVEATDNDGVHGPKSTRSRPLEFRLPSRRELDKQLASQANSVASQLSSAAKQSKQLERELAQSENKLKTKREMSFQDRKQLENMLDQKAQMDQTVQAMQRQFEQLQQQQNQLSPKSEELAKKAEELKKLMNDLLDPETKKLYDKLQKLL
;
A
#
# COMPACT_ATOMS: atom_id res chain seq x y z
N MET A 1 103.74 -2.29 -9.49
CA MET A 1 103.08 -1.78 -8.26
C MET A 1 104.08 -1.39 -7.18
N GLY A 2 105.18 -2.14 -6.96
CA GLY A 2 106.28 -1.73 -6.06
C GLY A 2 107.05 -0.49 -6.53
N ASP A 3 107.37 -0.39 -7.81
CA ASP A 3 108.17 0.75 -8.35
C ASP A 3 107.44 2.10 -8.38
N LEU A 4 106.11 2.08 -8.27
CA LEU A 4 105.27 3.29 -8.38
C LEU A 4 105.03 3.97 -7.02
N PHE A 5 105.26 3.29 -5.90
CA PHE A 5 105.04 3.83 -4.54
C PHE A 5 106.05 3.28 -3.50
N PRO A 6 107.32 3.71 -3.52
CA PRO A 6 108.37 3.17 -2.64
C PRO A 6 108.09 3.36 -1.13
N GLN A 7 107.33 4.39 -0.74
CA GLN A 7 106.98 4.64 0.67
C GLN A 7 105.98 3.64 1.27
N VAL A 8 105.24 2.91 0.42
CA VAL A 8 104.21 1.95 0.86
C VAL A 8 104.80 0.54 0.98
N GLN A 9 105.76 0.20 0.12
CA GLN A 9 106.39 -1.12 0.06
C GLN A 9 107.11 -1.50 1.37
N ASP A 10 107.92 -0.58 1.91
CA ASP A 10 108.75 -0.85 3.09
C ASP A 10 107.93 -0.92 4.39
N ARG A 11 106.77 -0.26 4.41
CA ARG A 11 105.86 -0.21 5.57
C ARG A 11 104.91 -1.41 5.62
N LEU A 12 104.45 -1.88 4.47
CA LEU A 12 103.64 -3.10 4.36
C LEU A 12 104.45 -4.36 4.66
N LEU A 13 105.71 -4.42 4.22
CA LEU A 13 106.60 -5.56 4.50
C LEU A 13 106.86 -5.71 6.02
N ASN A 14 107.15 -4.60 6.70
CA ASN A 14 107.36 -4.59 8.15
C ASN A 14 106.08 -4.93 8.93
N ALA A 15 104.91 -4.43 8.50
CA ALA A 15 103.63 -4.76 9.13
C ALA A 15 103.29 -6.25 9.01
N LEU A 16 103.56 -6.86 7.84
CA LEU A 16 103.34 -8.29 7.63
C LEU A 16 104.30 -9.17 8.46
N GLN A 17 105.55 -8.73 8.65
CA GLN A 17 106.54 -9.44 9.49
C GLN A 17 106.19 -9.38 10.99
N LEU A 18 105.66 -8.25 11.48
CA LEU A 18 105.25 -8.06 12.88
C LEU A 18 103.96 -8.83 13.26
N GLN A 19 103.09 -9.14 12.30
CA GLN A 19 101.85 -9.89 12.53
C GLN A 19 102.10 -11.33 13.02
N GLY A 20 103.27 -11.91 12.72
CA GLY A 20 103.65 -13.27 13.14
C GLY A 20 104.06 -13.41 14.62
N GLN A 21 104.43 -12.31 15.30
CA GLN A 21 104.93 -12.33 16.69
C GLN A 21 104.01 -11.62 17.71
N ALA A 22 102.92 -10.98 17.25
CA ALA A 22 102.09 -10.10 18.08
C ALA A 22 100.92 -10.78 18.82
N ARG A 23 100.89 -12.11 18.94
CA ARG A 23 99.78 -12.81 19.63
C ARG A 23 99.85 -12.77 21.17
N ASP A 24 101.02 -12.54 21.76
CA ASP A 24 101.22 -12.61 23.21
C ASP A 24 101.68 -11.28 23.87
N ASN A 25 101.58 -10.13 23.17
CA ASN A 25 102.00 -8.84 23.75
C ASN A 25 101.11 -7.68 23.32
N GLU A 26 100.29 -7.16 24.24
CA GLU A 26 99.31 -6.08 23.99
C GLU A 26 99.94 -4.79 23.48
N LEU A 27 101.20 -4.50 23.83
CA LEU A 27 101.91 -3.30 23.36
C LEU A 27 102.23 -3.35 21.86
N LEU A 28 102.45 -4.54 21.29
CA LEU A 28 102.69 -4.70 19.84
C LEU A 28 101.40 -4.51 19.04
N LEU A 29 100.27 -4.93 19.61
CA LEU A 29 98.94 -4.82 19.00
C LEU A 29 98.50 -3.36 18.91
N ALA A 30 98.71 -2.58 19.98
CA ALA A 30 98.47 -1.13 19.97
C ALA A 30 99.37 -0.38 18.95
N SER A 31 100.63 -0.82 18.79
CA SER A 31 101.55 -0.24 17.80
C SER A 31 101.16 -0.54 16.34
N LEU A 32 100.52 -1.70 16.10
CA LEU A 32 100.00 -2.11 14.80
C LEU A 32 98.76 -1.29 14.42
N GLU A 33 97.83 -1.07 15.35
CA GLU A 33 96.66 -0.21 15.10
C GLU A 33 97.06 1.25 14.82
N GLN A 34 97.99 1.82 15.60
CA GLN A 34 98.48 3.18 15.35
C GLN A 34 99.12 3.34 13.96
N ARG A 35 99.84 2.32 13.48
CA ARG A 35 100.50 2.34 12.16
C ARG A 35 99.53 2.02 11.01
N ALA A 36 98.53 1.17 11.23
CA ALA A 36 97.48 0.90 10.26
C ALA A 36 96.63 2.16 9.98
N ALA A 37 96.34 2.97 11.01
CA ALA A 37 95.63 4.24 10.84
C ALA A 37 96.39 5.26 9.97
N GLN A 38 97.72 5.18 9.89
CA GLN A 38 98.54 6.07 9.05
C GLN A 38 98.58 5.67 7.56
N LEU A 39 98.09 4.48 7.19
CA LEU A 39 98.06 3.99 5.80
C LEU A 39 96.75 4.34 5.06
N GLN A 40 95.75 4.91 5.74
CA GLN A 40 94.44 5.23 5.16
C GLN A 40 94.40 6.47 4.23
N GLY A 41 95.55 7.05 3.86
CA GLY A 41 95.63 8.31 3.10
C GLY A 41 96.23 8.25 1.70
N VAL A 42 96.61 7.08 1.15
CA VAL A 42 97.30 7.00 -0.16
C VAL A 42 96.31 6.66 -1.27
N SER A 43 96.03 7.62 -2.17
CA SER A 43 95.19 7.36 -3.35
C SER A 43 96.04 6.87 -4.52
N PHE A 44 95.83 5.62 -4.95
CA PHE A 44 96.51 5.00 -6.09
C PHE A 44 96.12 5.60 -7.45
N ALA A 45 95.18 6.56 -7.46
CA ALA A 45 94.62 7.17 -8.66
C ALA A 45 95.49 8.30 -9.26
N GLN A 46 96.52 8.78 -8.55
CA GLN A 46 97.36 9.90 -9.02
C GLN A 46 98.65 9.46 -9.75
N GLY A 47 98.88 8.16 -9.93
CA GLY A 47 100.10 7.61 -10.54
C GLY A 47 100.00 7.25 -12.03
N ILE A 48 98.89 7.54 -12.71
CA ILE A 48 98.67 7.17 -14.13
C ILE A 48 98.35 8.43 -14.94
N ASP A 49 99.37 9.01 -15.57
CA ASP A 49 99.18 10.13 -16.50
C ASP A 49 98.84 9.59 -17.91
N ILE A 50 97.55 9.35 -18.16
CA ILE A 50 97.00 8.74 -19.38
C ILE A 50 97.36 9.54 -20.64
N GLN A 51 97.68 10.84 -20.51
CA GLN A 51 97.97 11.71 -21.65
C GLN A 51 99.38 11.50 -22.26
N GLN A 52 100.37 11.07 -21.47
CA GLN A 52 101.72 10.80 -21.98
C GLN A 52 101.89 9.35 -22.47
N GLU A 53 101.24 8.38 -21.81
CA GLU A 53 101.34 6.95 -22.12
C GLU A 53 100.46 6.50 -23.32
N SER A 54 99.41 7.25 -23.67
CA SER A 54 98.48 6.84 -24.75
C SER A 54 98.93 7.22 -26.16
N LYS A 55 99.76 8.26 -26.35
CA LYS A 55 100.24 8.69 -27.68
C LYS A 55 100.91 7.59 -28.53
N PRO A 56 101.80 6.74 -27.99
CA PRO A 56 102.41 5.68 -28.79
C PRO A 56 101.45 4.53 -29.12
N LEU A 57 100.27 4.44 -28.50
CA LEU A 57 99.30 3.36 -28.74
C LEU A 57 98.38 3.64 -29.94
N TRP A 58 98.24 4.90 -30.37
CA TRP A 58 97.38 5.27 -31.51
C TRP A 58 97.80 4.57 -32.79
N LYS A 59 99.11 4.31 -32.98
CA LYS A 59 99.64 3.57 -34.14
C LYS A 59 99.15 2.12 -34.24
N TYR A 60 98.70 1.51 -33.14
CA TYR A 60 98.13 0.17 -33.11
C TYR A 60 96.59 0.16 -33.15
N VAL A 61 95.95 1.27 -32.77
CA VAL A 61 94.47 1.42 -32.80
C VAL A 61 93.97 1.91 -34.17
N LEU A 62 94.76 2.74 -34.86
CA LEU A 62 94.43 3.29 -36.18
C LEU A 62 94.18 2.21 -37.26
N PRO A 63 95.01 1.17 -37.42
CA PRO A 63 94.80 0.15 -38.46
C PRO A 63 93.48 -0.63 -38.32
N PRO A 64 93.11 -1.21 -37.16
CA PRO A 64 91.84 -1.92 -37.03
C PRO A 64 90.63 -0.98 -37.12
N LEU A 65 90.75 0.28 -36.65
CA LEU A 65 89.69 1.27 -36.78
C LEU A 65 89.44 1.68 -38.25
N ALA A 66 90.51 1.83 -39.03
CA ALA A 66 90.40 2.10 -40.46
C ALA A 66 89.79 0.92 -41.22
N LEU A 67 90.13 -0.31 -40.84
CA LEU A 67 89.55 -1.53 -41.41
C LEU A 67 88.05 -1.66 -41.09
N LEU A 68 87.65 -1.29 -39.86
CA LEU A 68 86.25 -1.23 -39.45
C LEU A 68 85.45 -0.15 -40.21
N LEU A 69 86.02 1.04 -40.40
CA LEU A 69 85.39 2.11 -41.19
C LEU A 69 85.27 1.73 -42.68
N LEU A 70 86.28 1.04 -43.22
CA LEU A 70 86.25 0.56 -44.61
C LEU A 70 85.21 -0.55 -44.80
N ALA A 71 85.05 -1.44 -43.82
CA ALA A 71 83.97 -2.42 -43.79
C ALA A 71 82.58 -1.77 -43.72
N LEU A 72 82.43 -0.69 -42.95
CA LEU A 72 81.18 0.08 -42.85
C LEU A 72 80.79 0.75 -44.18
N ALA A 73 81.78 1.23 -44.95
CA ALA A 73 81.56 1.92 -46.22
C ALA A 73 81.19 0.97 -47.37
N PHE A 74 81.81 -0.22 -47.45
CA PHE A 74 81.61 -1.17 -48.55
C PHE A 74 80.55 -2.25 -48.27
N TYR A 75 80.28 -2.59 -47.00
CA TYR A 75 79.32 -3.62 -46.61
C TYR A 75 78.44 -3.18 -45.40
N PRO A 76 77.63 -2.12 -45.54
CA PRO A 76 76.77 -1.63 -44.44
C PRO A 76 75.76 -2.67 -43.94
N ALA A 77 75.40 -3.66 -44.78
CA ALA A 77 74.50 -4.75 -44.42
C ALA A 77 75.09 -5.75 -43.39
N PHE A 78 76.43 -5.88 -43.30
CA PHE A 78 77.07 -6.86 -42.41
C PHE A 78 76.96 -6.47 -40.93
N ILE A 79 76.99 -5.17 -40.63
CA ILE A 79 76.86 -4.64 -39.26
C ILE A 79 75.38 -4.40 -38.91
N THR A 80 74.58 -3.88 -39.84
CA THR A 80 73.17 -3.50 -39.56
C THR A 80 72.23 -4.68 -39.33
N GLN A 81 72.45 -5.84 -39.98
CA GLN A 81 71.64 -7.05 -39.75
C GLN A 81 72.00 -7.82 -38.47
N SER A 82 73.21 -7.65 -37.93
CA SER A 82 73.62 -8.30 -36.68
C SER A 82 73.13 -7.55 -35.43
N THR A 83 72.90 -6.24 -35.53
CA THR A 83 72.40 -5.41 -34.41
C THR A 83 70.88 -5.44 -34.20
N SER A 84 70.09 -5.93 -35.17
CA SER A 84 68.64 -6.07 -34.97
C SER A 84 68.27 -7.21 -34.01
N HIS A 85 69.18 -8.15 -33.76
CA HIS A 85 68.96 -9.31 -32.88
C HIS A 85 69.26 -9.06 -31.39
N ILE A 86 69.86 -7.91 -31.03
CA ILE A 86 70.35 -7.67 -29.66
C ILE A 86 69.39 -6.80 -28.84
N TRP A 87 68.39 -6.17 -29.47
CA TRP A 87 67.54 -5.17 -28.78
C TRP A 87 66.14 -5.64 -28.35
N HIS A 88 65.73 -6.89 -28.64
CA HIS A 88 64.39 -7.39 -28.32
C HIS A 88 64.40 -8.80 -27.68
N PHE A 89 65.06 -8.96 -26.53
CA PHE A 89 65.22 -10.25 -25.82
C PHE A 89 63.96 -10.77 -25.08
N GLN A 90 62.76 -10.23 -25.35
CA GLN A 90 61.51 -10.62 -24.66
C GLN A 90 60.32 -10.93 -25.60
N ARG A 91 60.56 -11.34 -26.85
CA ARG A 91 59.51 -11.94 -27.69
C ARG A 91 60.00 -13.25 -28.29
N GLN A 92 59.41 -14.37 -27.87
CA GLN A 92 59.56 -15.66 -28.54
C GLN A 92 59.03 -15.53 -29.98
N TYR A 93 59.93 -15.34 -30.93
CA TYR A 93 59.60 -15.43 -32.36
C TYR A 93 59.59 -16.91 -32.75
N SER A 94 58.46 -17.58 -32.57
CA SER A 94 58.15 -18.79 -33.34
C SER A 94 57.98 -18.42 -34.81
N ARG A 95 58.49 -19.25 -35.74
CA ARG A 95 58.27 -19.07 -37.19
C ARG A 95 56.78 -18.76 -37.45
N PRO A 96 56.44 -17.83 -38.37
CA PRO A 96 55.04 -17.49 -38.62
C PRO A 96 54.29 -18.77 -38.98
N ALA A 97 53.24 -19.07 -38.22
CA ALA A 97 52.44 -20.26 -38.43
C ALA A 97 51.86 -20.25 -39.86
N PRO A 98 51.81 -21.39 -40.56
CA PRO A 98 51.25 -21.46 -41.91
C PRO A 98 49.72 -21.31 -41.96
N PHE A 99 49.10 -21.06 -40.80
CA PHE A 99 47.68 -20.85 -40.60
C PHE A 99 47.42 -19.92 -39.40
N SER A 100 46.20 -19.39 -39.34
CA SER A 100 45.70 -18.50 -38.29
C SER A 100 44.42 -19.09 -37.68
N PHE A 101 44.27 -18.95 -36.36
CA PHE A 101 43.04 -19.26 -35.66
C PHE A 101 42.11 -18.04 -35.70
N LEU A 102 40.89 -18.25 -36.19
CA LEU A 102 39.85 -17.23 -36.30
C LEU A 102 38.68 -17.62 -35.39
N VAL A 103 38.59 -16.96 -34.24
CA VAL A 103 37.45 -17.11 -33.33
C VAL A 103 36.24 -16.40 -33.93
N LYS A 104 35.14 -17.13 -34.17
CA LYS A 104 33.93 -16.59 -34.81
C LYS A 104 32.99 -15.88 -33.83
N ASN A 105 33.14 -16.09 -32.52
CA ASN A 105 32.32 -15.43 -31.51
C ASN A 105 32.60 -13.92 -31.50
N LYS A 106 31.56 -13.09 -31.58
CA LYS A 106 31.68 -11.61 -31.55
C LYS A 106 32.24 -11.11 -30.22
N GLU A 107 31.82 -11.73 -29.11
CA GLU A 107 32.28 -11.42 -27.77
C GLU A 107 32.59 -12.73 -27.02
N LEU A 108 33.71 -12.73 -26.29
CA LEU A 108 34.07 -13.82 -25.38
C LEU A 108 33.51 -13.53 -23.99
N ARG A 109 32.17 -13.56 -23.90
CA ARG A 109 31.43 -13.31 -22.66
C ARG A 109 30.36 -14.37 -22.46
N VAL A 110 30.22 -14.85 -21.25
CA VAL A 110 29.17 -15.80 -20.85
C VAL A 110 28.61 -15.44 -19.49
N PHE A 111 27.32 -15.72 -19.27
CA PHE A 111 26.73 -15.56 -17.95
C PHE A 111 27.09 -16.75 -17.06
N LYS A 112 27.40 -16.48 -15.79
CA LYS A 112 27.69 -17.52 -14.80
C LYS A 112 26.59 -18.58 -14.77
N GLY A 113 26.97 -19.85 -14.87
CA GLY A 113 26.01 -20.97 -14.91
C GLY A 113 25.40 -21.28 -16.29
N GLU A 114 25.78 -20.56 -17.35
CA GLU A 114 25.41 -20.88 -18.74
C GLU A 114 26.59 -21.53 -19.49
N ASN A 115 26.29 -22.34 -20.51
CA ASN A 115 27.33 -22.96 -21.33
C ASN A 115 27.80 -21.99 -22.43
N PHE A 116 29.11 -21.87 -22.62
CA PHE A 116 29.68 -21.08 -23.72
C PHE A 116 30.22 -22.00 -24.81
N THR A 117 29.68 -21.89 -26.03
CA THR A 117 30.25 -22.61 -27.18
C THR A 117 31.20 -21.69 -27.95
N LEU A 118 32.48 -22.00 -27.85
CA LEU A 118 33.54 -21.40 -28.63
C LEU A 118 33.54 -21.99 -30.03
N GLU A 119 33.39 -21.14 -31.04
CA GLU A 119 33.50 -21.50 -32.45
C GLU A 119 34.82 -20.98 -33.02
N VAL A 120 35.66 -21.88 -33.48
CA VAL A 120 36.97 -21.57 -34.06
C VAL A 120 37.00 -22.03 -35.50
N SER A 121 37.48 -21.17 -36.39
CA SER A 121 37.85 -21.55 -37.75
C SER A 121 39.34 -21.41 -37.96
N VAL A 122 39.92 -22.24 -38.82
CA VAL A 122 41.34 -22.15 -39.18
C VAL A 122 41.48 -21.79 -40.65
N ALA A 123 42.30 -20.78 -40.95
CA ALA A 123 42.57 -20.31 -42.30
C ALA A 123 44.08 -20.23 -42.56
N GLY A 124 44.55 -20.82 -43.66
CA GLY A 124 45.98 -20.88 -43.99
C GLY A 124 46.31 -21.78 -45.17
N GLN A 125 47.60 -21.88 -45.50
CA GLN A 125 48.12 -22.71 -46.60
C GLN A 125 48.25 -24.19 -46.18
N ALA A 126 48.45 -24.46 -44.89
CA ALA A 126 48.50 -25.80 -44.33
C ALA A 126 47.65 -25.85 -43.05
N LEU A 127 46.61 -26.68 -43.02
CA LEU A 127 45.66 -26.75 -41.91
C LEU A 127 46.06 -27.85 -40.92
N PRO A 128 45.92 -27.61 -39.59
CA PRO A 128 46.21 -28.62 -38.58
C PRO A 128 45.17 -29.76 -38.62
N ALA A 129 45.61 -30.99 -38.34
CA ALA A 129 44.74 -32.17 -38.31
C ALA A 129 43.75 -32.16 -37.13
N SER A 130 44.16 -31.56 -36.01
CA SER A 130 43.36 -31.34 -34.80
C SER A 130 43.72 -29.98 -34.19
N VAL A 131 42.74 -29.38 -33.51
CA VAL A 131 42.92 -28.17 -32.72
C VAL A 131 42.54 -28.52 -31.29
N SER A 132 43.34 -28.06 -30.34
CA SER A 132 43.09 -28.22 -28.91
C SER A 132 43.04 -26.87 -28.21
N LEU A 133 42.34 -26.84 -27.09
CA LEU A 133 42.27 -25.72 -26.17
C LEU A 133 43.27 -25.97 -25.04
N PHE A 134 44.19 -25.02 -24.83
CA PHE A 134 45.16 -25.05 -23.76
C PHE A 134 44.75 -24.07 -22.65
N ARG A 135 44.70 -24.56 -21.40
CA ARG A 135 44.38 -23.76 -20.19
C ARG A 135 45.17 -24.30 -18.99
N GLU A 136 45.15 -23.59 -17.85
CA GLU A 136 45.88 -23.96 -16.62
C GLU A 136 45.60 -25.38 -16.07
N GLY A 137 44.57 -26.07 -16.57
CA GLY A 137 44.23 -27.46 -16.22
C GLY A 137 44.54 -28.51 -17.29
N GLY A 138 45.30 -28.17 -18.34
CA GLY A 138 45.72 -29.09 -19.41
C GLY A 138 45.14 -28.80 -20.80
N GLU A 139 45.51 -29.63 -21.77
CA GLU A 139 45.08 -29.54 -23.17
C GLU A 139 43.82 -30.37 -23.42
N GLN A 140 42.82 -29.77 -24.07
CA GLN A 140 41.54 -30.42 -24.37
C GLN A 140 41.19 -30.31 -25.86
N PRO A 141 40.94 -31.42 -26.58
CA PRO A 141 40.67 -31.36 -28.01
C PRO A 141 39.33 -30.68 -28.34
N LEU A 142 39.31 -29.84 -29.37
CA LEU A 142 38.09 -29.28 -29.94
C LEU A 142 37.40 -30.32 -30.84
N ARG A 143 36.07 -30.30 -30.89
CA ARG A 143 35.28 -31.15 -31.80
C ARG A 143 35.17 -30.51 -33.18
N LYS A 144 35.38 -31.28 -34.24
CA LYS A 144 35.15 -30.81 -35.63
C LYS A 144 33.65 -30.63 -35.90
N VAL A 145 33.30 -29.58 -36.63
CA VAL A 145 31.92 -29.34 -37.07
C VAL A 145 31.63 -30.17 -38.32
N SER A 146 30.56 -30.97 -38.29
CA SER A 146 30.15 -31.80 -39.44
C SER A 146 29.87 -30.93 -40.67
N GLY A 147 30.42 -31.30 -41.83
CA GLY A 147 30.28 -30.56 -43.09
C GLY A 147 31.18 -29.33 -43.25
N GLN A 148 32.01 -28.98 -42.26
CA GLN A 148 32.97 -27.88 -42.34
C GLN A 148 34.37 -28.33 -41.88
N PRO A 149 35.29 -28.68 -42.81
CA PRO A 149 36.59 -29.26 -42.46
C PRO A 149 37.50 -28.32 -41.65
N ASN A 150 37.23 -27.01 -41.71
CA ASN A 150 38.05 -25.97 -41.10
C ASN A 150 37.40 -25.35 -39.86
N ALA A 151 36.29 -25.92 -39.37
CA ALA A 151 35.55 -25.40 -38.23
C ALA A 151 35.56 -26.37 -37.04
N TYR A 152 35.81 -25.81 -35.87
CA TYR A 152 35.97 -26.50 -34.61
C TYR A 152 35.08 -25.85 -33.55
N ARG A 153 34.58 -26.65 -32.61
CA ARG A 153 33.76 -26.21 -31.49
C ARG A 153 34.25 -26.79 -30.17
N TYR A 154 34.19 -25.99 -29.14
CA TYR A 154 34.39 -26.43 -27.76
C TYR A 154 33.37 -25.75 -26.85
N THR A 155 32.81 -26.50 -25.93
CA THR A 155 31.80 -26.01 -25.00
C THR A 155 32.41 -25.93 -23.61
N PHE A 156 32.50 -24.72 -23.07
CA PHE A 156 32.77 -24.52 -21.65
C PHE A 156 31.46 -24.78 -20.90
N GLU A 157 31.46 -25.82 -20.06
CA GLU A 157 30.33 -26.16 -19.21
C GLU A 157 30.33 -25.24 -17.98
N GLN A 158 29.32 -24.38 -17.88
CA GLN A 158 29.03 -23.50 -16.73
C GLN A 158 30.27 -22.92 -16.02
N PRO A 159 31.12 -22.13 -16.71
CA PRO A 159 32.33 -21.58 -16.09
C PRO A 159 31.98 -20.68 -14.90
N GLY A 160 32.64 -20.89 -13.77
CA GLY A 160 32.39 -20.16 -12.53
C GLY A 160 33.19 -18.86 -12.38
N GLN A 161 34.30 -18.71 -13.12
CA GLN A 161 35.20 -17.55 -13.11
C GLN A 161 35.77 -17.33 -14.52
N ASP A 162 36.37 -16.17 -14.75
CA ASP A 162 37.06 -15.83 -16.00
C ASP A 162 38.05 -16.93 -16.40
N VAL A 163 37.95 -17.39 -17.66
CA VAL A 163 38.81 -18.45 -18.18
C VAL A 163 39.78 -17.87 -19.19
N VAL A 164 41.07 -17.98 -18.89
CA VAL A 164 42.15 -17.67 -19.82
C VAL A 164 42.50 -18.95 -20.60
N PHE A 165 42.52 -18.86 -21.92
CA PHE A 165 42.80 -20.01 -22.78
C PHE A 165 43.56 -19.61 -24.04
N GLN A 166 44.29 -20.57 -24.59
CA GLN A 166 44.96 -20.48 -25.88
C GLN A 166 44.51 -21.63 -26.77
N LEU A 167 44.64 -21.47 -28.08
CA LEU A 167 44.38 -22.53 -29.06
C LEU A 167 45.71 -23.08 -29.54
N SER A 168 45.85 -24.40 -29.54
CA SER A 168 47.04 -25.11 -30.00
C SER A 168 46.70 -26.01 -31.18
N GLY A 169 47.59 -26.09 -32.17
CA GLY A 169 47.45 -26.98 -33.30
C GLY A 169 48.78 -27.15 -34.03
N ALA A 170 49.15 -28.38 -34.38
CA ALA A 170 50.38 -28.69 -35.13
C ALA A 170 51.66 -28.02 -34.57
N GLY A 171 51.76 -27.85 -33.25
CA GLY A 171 52.91 -27.24 -32.57
C GLY A 171 52.92 -25.70 -32.52
N PHE A 172 51.87 -25.03 -33.03
CA PHE A 172 51.69 -23.58 -32.95
C PHE A 172 50.57 -23.23 -31.97
N VAL A 173 50.76 -22.12 -31.24
CA VAL A 173 49.83 -21.61 -30.23
C VAL A 173 49.30 -20.25 -30.67
N SER A 174 48.03 -19.98 -30.42
CA SER A 174 47.41 -18.68 -30.67
C SER A 174 47.82 -17.63 -29.66
N GLU A 175 47.34 -16.40 -29.86
CA GLU A 175 47.28 -15.39 -28.81
C GLU A 175 46.41 -15.89 -27.63
N GLU A 176 46.62 -15.27 -26.48
CA GLU A 176 45.82 -15.54 -25.28
C GLU A 176 44.43 -14.92 -25.40
N TYR A 177 43.40 -15.74 -25.22
CA TYR A 177 42.02 -15.31 -25.17
C TYR A 177 41.51 -15.37 -23.73
N ARG A 178 40.65 -14.41 -23.37
CA ARG A 178 39.98 -14.38 -22.06
C ARG A 178 38.47 -14.45 -22.26
N LEU A 179 37.87 -15.54 -21.79
CA LEU A 179 36.43 -15.67 -21.63
C LEU A 179 36.02 -15.01 -20.32
N LYS A 180 35.30 -13.88 -20.41
CA LYS A 180 34.77 -13.17 -19.24
C LYS A 180 33.47 -13.80 -18.76
N VAL A 181 33.41 -14.15 -17.49
CA VAL A 181 32.18 -14.62 -16.82
C VAL A 181 31.53 -13.45 -16.13
N VAL A 182 30.33 -13.09 -16.59
CA VAL A 182 29.52 -12.01 -16.01
C VAL A 182 28.34 -12.59 -15.24
N GLU A 183 27.94 -11.92 -14.17
CA GLU A 183 26.74 -12.31 -13.43
C GLU A 183 25.51 -11.58 -13.96
N ARG A 184 24.37 -12.26 -13.96
CA ARG A 184 23.08 -11.61 -14.21
C ARG A 184 22.59 -10.97 -12.92
N PRO A 185 21.90 -9.81 -12.99
CA PRO A 185 21.19 -9.27 -11.84
C PRO A 185 20.19 -10.29 -11.29
N ASP A 186 20.17 -10.47 -9.98
CA ASP A 186 19.30 -11.42 -9.30
C ASP A 186 18.68 -10.84 -8.02
N LEU A 187 17.44 -11.23 -7.72
CA LEU A 187 16.71 -10.81 -6.53
C LEU A 187 16.86 -11.87 -5.44
N ARG A 188 17.51 -11.54 -4.31
CA ARG A 188 17.68 -12.49 -3.20
C ARG A 188 16.44 -12.56 -2.33
N ASP A 189 16.04 -11.41 -1.81
CA ASP A 189 14.86 -11.24 -0.97
C ASP A 189 14.36 -9.81 -1.05
N PHE A 190 13.16 -9.58 -0.54
CA PHE A 190 12.65 -8.24 -0.34
C PHE A 190 11.62 -8.20 0.78
N THR A 191 11.41 -7.00 1.32
CA THR A 191 10.35 -6.73 2.26
C THR A 191 9.53 -5.53 1.81
N VAL A 192 8.26 -5.51 2.17
CA VAL A 192 7.37 -4.37 1.92
C VAL A 192 6.84 -3.88 3.24
N ARG A 193 7.20 -2.65 3.60
CA ARG A 193 6.67 -1.94 4.76
C ARG A 193 5.44 -1.15 4.32
N VAL A 194 4.30 -1.47 4.93
CA VAL A 194 3.00 -0.86 4.63
C VAL A 194 2.61 0.05 5.79
N THR A 195 2.54 1.35 5.52
CA THR A 195 2.03 2.35 6.47
C THR A 195 0.63 2.77 6.03
N TYR A 196 -0.38 2.36 6.79
CA TYR A 196 -1.77 2.67 6.49
C TYR A 196 -2.12 4.14 6.78
N PRO A 197 -3.14 4.70 6.11
CA PRO A 197 -3.67 6.00 6.46
C PRO A 197 -4.12 6.06 7.92
N ALA A 198 -3.87 7.20 8.59
CA ALA A 198 -4.11 7.35 10.02
C ALA A 198 -5.59 7.11 10.43
N TYR A 199 -6.54 7.48 9.58
CA TYR A 199 -7.98 7.30 9.85
C TYR A 199 -8.42 5.84 9.92
N THR A 200 -7.64 4.91 9.35
CA THR A 200 -7.94 3.47 9.39
C THR A 200 -7.65 2.82 10.74
N GLY A 201 -6.88 3.49 11.61
CA GLY A 201 -6.47 2.97 12.91
C GLY A 201 -5.56 1.72 12.87
N ARG A 202 -5.06 1.32 11.69
CA ARG A 202 -4.26 0.10 11.53
C ARG A 202 -2.77 0.35 11.84
N PRO A 203 -2.09 -0.58 12.55
CA PRO A 203 -0.65 -0.49 12.79
C PRO A 203 0.14 -0.77 11.51
N VAL A 204 1.39 -0.30 11.46
CA VAL A 204 2.31 -0.58 10.33
C VAL A 204 2.53 -2.09 10.19
N GLU A 205 2.42 -2.60 8.97
CA GLU A 205 2.66 -4.01 8.63
C GLU A 205 3.99 -4.16 7.86
N THR A 206 4.67 -5.29 7.99
CA THR A 206 5.86 -5.63 7.19
C THR A 206 5.69 -7.03 6.59
N ILE A 207 5.66 -7.10 5.27
CA ILE A 207 5.46 -8.33 4.50
C ILE A 207 6.81 -8.75 3.92
N ARG A 208 7.23 -9.99 4.17
CA ARG A 208 8.52 -10.52 3.67
C ARG A 208 8.30 -11.42 2.47
N ASN A 209 9.03 -11.20 1.39
CA ASN A 209 8.97 -11.95 0.13
C ASN A 209 7.55 -12.10 -0.46
N GLY A 210 6.63 -11.21 -0.07
CA GLY A 210 5.26 -11.15 -0.58
C GLY A 210 5.12 -9.96 -1.52
N GLY A 211 5.02 -10.23 -2.82
CA GLY A 211 4.88 -9.17 -3.82
C GLY A 211 3.43 -8.87 -4.21
N ASN A 212 2.51 -9.83 -4.03
CA ASN A 212 1.08 -9.54 -4.17
C ASN A 212 0.59 -8.84 -2.91
N LEU A 213 0.09 -7.62 -3.06
CA LEU A 213 -0.29 -6.74 -1.95
C LEU A 213 -1.77 -6.39 -2.06
N THR A 214 -2.49 -6.41 -0.94
CA THR A 214 -3.86 -5.89 -0.84
C THR A 214 -3.90 -4.87 0.28
N VAL A 215 -4.07 -3.59 -0.07
CA VAL A 215 -3.97 -2.48 0.89
C VAL A 215 -5.10 -1.47 0.70
N PRO A 216 -5.56 -0.79 1.77
CA PRO A 216 -6.45 0.35 1.65
C PRO A 216 -5.84 1.45 0.79
N GLU A 217 -6.69 2.18 0.08
CA GLU A 217 -6.31 3.35 -0.69
C GLU A 217 -5.59 4.39 0.18
N GLY A 218 -4.58 5.04 -0.39
CA GLY A 218 -3.76 6.03 0.28
C GLY A 218 -2.64 5.46 1.16
N SER A 219 -2.53 4.14 1.32
CA SER A 219 -1.43 3.48 2.04
C SER A 219 -0.07 3.81 1.42
N GLN A 220 0.94 4.04 2.26
CA GLN A 220 2.32 4.25 1.82
C GLN A 220 3.06 2.92 1.84
N LEU A 221 3.62 2.55 0.69
CA LEU A 221 4.38 1.32 0.47
C LEU A 221 5.85 1.67 0.32
N ARG A 222 6.70 0.99 1.07
CA ARG A 222 8.16 1.04 0.94
C ARG A 222 8.67 -0.37 0.71
N TRP A 223 9.14 -0.65 -0.50
CA TRP A 223 9.81 -1.89 -0.83
C TRP A 223 11.30 -1.76 -0.54
N GLU A 224 11.86 -2.77 0.12
CA GLU A 224 13.28 -2.88 0.41
C GLU A 224 13.77 -4.20 -0.17
N PHE A 225 14.58 -4.13 -1.23
CA PHE A 225 15.08 -5.27 -1.98
C PHE A 225 16.53 -5.55 -1.61
N SER A 226 16.89 -6.81 -1.41
CA SER A 226 18.27 -7.28 -1.40
C SER A 226 18.60 -7.99 -2.71
N THR A 227 19.64 -7.53 -3.40
CA THR A 227 19.96 -7.98 -4.76
C THR A 227 21.38 -8.52 -4.86
N ALA A 228 21.70 -9.16 -5.97
CA ALA A 228 23.06 -9.55 -6.35
C ALA A 228 23.37 -9.04 -7.75
N ALA A 229 24.63 -8.63 -7.98
CA ALA A 229 25.14 -8.20 -9.28
C ALA A 229 24.23 -7.17 -9.99
N THR A 230 23.61 -6.27 -9.22
CA THR A 230 22.63 -5.29 -9.68
C THR A 230 23.15 -3.87 -9.49
N GLU A 231 23.07 -3.05 -10.52
CA GLU A 231 23.48 -1.64 -10.48
C GLU A 231 22.28 -0.69 -10.42
N ALA A 232 21.16 -1.09 -11.03
CA ALA A 232 19.90 -0.35 -11.02
C ALA A 232 18.71 -1.30 -10.83
N LEU A 233 17.72 -0.83 -10.05
CA LEU A 233 16.44 -1.49 -9.84
C LEU A 233 15.32 -0.50 -10.16
N SER A 234 14.27 -0.96 -10.83
CA SER A 234 13.04 -0.20 -11.01
C SER A 234 11.80 -1.06 -10.83
N LEU A 235 10.72 -0.43 -10.35
CA LEU A 235 9.38 -1.02 -10.37
C LEU A 235 8.61 -0.48 -11.57
N VAL A 236 8.24 -1.37 -12.47
CA VAL A 236 7.48 -1.06 -13.68
C VAL A 236 6.02 -1.43 -13.43
N PHE A 237 5.17 -0.42 -13.24
CA PHE A 237 3.74 -0.57 -13.07
C PHE A 237 3.03 -0.54 -14.42
N GLY A 238 1.99 -1.36 -14.57
CA GLY A 238 1.14 -1.40 -15.75
C GLY A 238 -0.18 -0.66 -15.56
N GLN A 239 -0.73 -0.14 -16.66
CA GLN A 239 -2.10 0.38 -16.76
C GLN A 239 -2.47 1.48 -15.73
N PRO A 240 -1.98 2.73 -15.84
CA PRO A 240 -1.03 3.27 -16.81
C PRO A 240 0.41 2.81 -16.57
N ALA A 241 1.21 2.81 -17.64
CA ALA A 241 2.63 2.49 -17.58
C ALA A 241 3.39 3.56 -16.79
N GLU A 242 4.06 3.16 -15.72
CA GLU A 242 4.82 4.05 -14.85
C GLU A 242 6.04 3.30 -14.34
N THR A 243 7.22 3.93 -14.38
CA THR A 243 8.47 3.31 -13.91
C THR A 243 9.01 4.11 -12.74
N LEU A 244 9.16 3.47 -11.59
CA LEU A 244 9.71 4.07 -10.38
C LEU A 244 11.12 3.52 -10.15
N PRO A 245 12.17 4.37 -10.25
CA PRO A 245 13.53 3.94 -9.95
C PRO A 245 13.72 3.73 -8.44
N GLY A 246 14.47 2.70 -8.08
CA GLY A 246 14.91 2.46 -6.72
C GLY A 246 16.12 3.30 -6.35
N THR A 247 16.18 3.72 -5.09
CA THR A 247 17.35 4.35 -4.50
C THR A 247 18.29 3.26 -3.99
N ARG A 248 19.54 3.29 -4.44
CA ARG A 248 20.56 2.29 -4.07
C ARG A 248 21.22 2.63 -2.74
N ASP A 249 21.36 1.63 -1.89
CA ASP A 249 22.14 1.66 -0.66
C ASP A 249 22.97 0.36 -0.56
N GLY A 250 24.21 0.40 -1.07
CA GLY A 250 25.06 -0.78 -1.21
C GLY A 250 24.48 -1.82 -2.18
N GLU A 251 24.19 -3.01 -1.67
CA GLU A 251 23.53 -4.12 -2.40
C GLU A 251 21.99 -4.11 -2.24
N ASN A 252 21.46 -3.15 -1.48
CA ASN A 252 20.05 -3.00 -1.22
C ASN A 252 19.46 -1.84 -2.04
N PHE A 253 18.16 -1.93 -2.32
CA PHE A 253 17.41 -0.90 -3.02
C PHE A 253 16.10 -0.60 -2.30
N ALA A 254 15.76 0.68 -2.18
CA ALA A 254 14.50 1.13 -1.62
C ALA A 254 13.64 1.83 -2.69
N VAL A 255 12.35 1.48 -2.76
CA VAL A 255 11.37 2.15 -3.63
C VAL A 255 10.17 2.52 -2.76
N GLU A 256 9.65 3.73 -2.93
CA GLU A 256 8.49 4.21 -2.19
C GLU A 256 7.37 4.62 -3.14
N ARG A 257 6.12 4.29 -2.79
CA ARG A 257 4.94 4.68 -3.56
C ARG A 257 3.72 4.78 -2.66
N ARG A 258 2.86 5.75 -2.93
CA ARG A 258 1.49 5.77 -2.38
C ARG A 258 0.55 4.92 -3.24
N ALA A 259 -0.17 4.00 -2.62
CA ALA A 259 -1.12 3.12 -3.27
C ALA A 259 -2.45 3.83 -3.50
N LEU A 260 -2.70 4.28 -4.73
CA LEU A 260 -3.94 5.00 -5.11
C LEU A 260 -4.83 4.19 -6.05
N ARG A 261 -4.30 3.17 -6.71
CA ARG A 261 -5.04 2.35 -7.68
C ARG A 261 -4.44 0.95 -7.78
N SER A 262 -5.30 -0.02 -8.09
CA SER A 262 -4.90 -1.40 -8.33
C SER A 262 -4.16 -1.52 -9.66
N GLN A 263 -2.94 -2.07 -9.64
CA GLN A 263 -2.10 -2.20 -10.82
C GLN A 263 -1.16 -3.41 -10.72
N PRO A 264 -0.92 -4.13 -11.83
CA PRO A 264 0.19 -5.07 -11.89
C PRO A 264 1.51 -4.31 -11.89
N TYR A 265 2.56 -4.88 -11.29
CA TYR A 265 3.90 -4.31 -11.34
C TYR A 265 4.95 -5.40 -11.50
N GLN A 266 6.10 -5.01 -12.05
CA GLN A 266 7.25 -5.90 -12.24
C GLN A 266 8.49 -5.29 -11.61
N VAL A 267 9.29 -6.14 -10.98
CA VAL A 267 10.64 -5.78 -10.51
C VAL A 267 11.60 -6.01 -11.66
N GLN A 268 12.25 -4.93 -12.11
CA GLN A 268 13.26 -4.96 -13.15
C GLN A 268 14.62 -4.68 -12.53
N LEU A 269 15.56 -5.60 -12.72
CA LEU A 269 16.94 -5.48 -12.26
C LEU A 269 17.85 -5.32 -13.47
N GLN A 270 18.86 -4.46 -13.35
CA GLN A 270 19.79 -4.17 -14.41
C GLN A 270 21.22 -4.01 -13.88
N ASN A 271 22.18 -4.50 -14.65
CA ASN A 271 23.59 -4.13 -14.56
C ASN A 271 24.13 -3.75 -15.96
N ALA A 272 25.39 -3.37 -16.06
CA ALA A 272 26.03 -3.05 -17.34
C ALA A 272 25.98 -4.18 -18.40
N ALA A 273 25.82 -5.43 -17.99
CA ALA A 273 25.88 -6.60 -18.88
C ALA A 273 24.50 -7.10 -19.36
N SER A 274 23.48 -7.07 -18.50
CA SER A 274 22.13 -7.55 -18.80
C SER A 274 21.05 -7.08 -17.81
N PHE A 275 19.80 -7.42 -18.12
CA PHE A 275 18.69 -7.44 -17.17
C PHE A 275 18.59 -8.79 -16.43
N ASN A 276 17.72 -8.87 -15.43
CA ASN A 276 17.32 -10.15 -14.83
C ASN A 276 16.80 -11.13 -15.88
N ARG A 277 17.01 -12.42 -15.63
CA ARG A 277 16.69 -13.49 -16.58
C ARG A 277 15.18 -13.69 -16.74
N ASP A 278 14.48 -13.85 -15.62
CA ASP A 278 13.06 -14.16 -15.59
C ASP A 278 12.26 -12.94 -15.08
N PRO A 279 11.10 -12.61 -15.68
CA PRO A 279 10.26 -11.51 -15.21
C PRO A 279 9.73 -11.77 -13.80
N ILE A 280 9.92 -10.80 -12.90
CA ILE A 280 9.44 -10.88 -11.51
C ILE A 280 8.18 -10.00 -11.40
N GLY A 281 7.01 -10.59 -11.64
CA GLY A 281 5.72 -9.88 -11.70
C GLY A 281 4.84 -10.12 -10.48
N TYR A 282 4.14 -9.07 -10.06
CA TYR A 282 3.25 -9.04 -8.89
C TYR A 282 2.02 -8.16 -9.14
N GLN A 283 1.03 -8.25 -8.24
CA GLN A 283 -0.19 -7.46 -8.28
C GLN A 283 -0.33 -6.60 -7.02
N LEU A 284 -0.48 -5.28 -7.21
CA LEU A 284 -0.97 -4.36 -6.18
C LEU A 284 -2.49 -4.22 -6.30
N THR A 285 -3.22 -4.60 -5.26
CA THR A 285 -4.66 -4.44 -5.13
C THR A 285 -4.94 -3.34 -4.11
N VAL A 286 -5.59 -2.28 -4.56
CA VAL A 286 -6.01 -1.16 -3.73
C VAL A 286 -7.51 -1.30 -3.46
N VAL A 287 -7.88 -1.27 -2.18
CA VAL A 287 -9.27 -1.29 -1.73
C VAL A 287 -9.68 0.16 -1.43
N PRO A 288 -10.55 0.77 -2.26
CA PRO A 288 -11.05 2.13 -2.03
C PRO A 288 -11.90 2.21 -0.78
N ASP A 289 -11.95 3.40 -0.19
CA ASP A 289 -12.79 3.67 0.96
C ASP A 289 -14.26 3.82 0.54
N ALA A 290 -15.15 3.01 1.13
CA ALA A 290 -16.56 3.00 0.79
C ALA A 290 -17.31 4.11 1.53
N PRO A 291 -18.31 4.76 0.89
CA PRO A 291 -19.12 5.75 1.59
C PRO A 291 -19.98 5.09 2.67
N PRO A 292 -20.39 5.85 3.70
CA PRO A 292 -21.11 5.30 4.84
C PRO A 292 -22.50 4.81 4.43
N SER A 293 -22.99 3.76 5.09
CA SER A 293 -24.34 3.22 4.96
C SER A 293 -25.26 3.83 6.01
N LEU A 294 -26.46 4.24 5.59
CA LEU A 294 -27.42 4.94 6.45
C LEU A 294 -28.85 4.39 6.26
N THR A 295 -29.50 4.07 7.37
CA THR A 295 -30.92 3.76 7.43
C THR A 295 -31.63 4.75 8.35
N VAL A 296 -32.86 5.13 7.98
CA VAL A 296 -33.68 6.07 8.75
C VAL A 296 -35.11 5.57 8.81
N GLU A 297 -35.61 5.44 10.03
CA GLU A 297 -36.98 5.16 10.39
C GLU A 297 -37.55 6.32 11.19
N THR A 298 -38.83 6.59 10.97
CA THR A 298 -39.51 7.73 11.57
C THR A 298 -40.76 7.26 12.29
N PHE A 299 -40.94 7.80 13.49
CA PHE A 299 -42.07 7.51 14.35
C PHE A 299 -42.71 8.85 14.71
N SER A 300 -43.82 9.16 14.07
CA SER A 300 -44.61 10.36 14.34
C SER A 300 -45.67 10.07 15.39
N ASP A 301 -45.83 10.99 16.34
CA ASP A 301 -46.97 10.96 17.24
C ASP A 301 -48.24 11.40 16.48
N THR A 302 -49.17 10.46 16.28
CA THR A 302 -50.44 10.70 15.59
C THR A 302 -51.44 11.51 16.40
N THR A 303 -51.22 11.69 17.70
CA THR A 303 -52.15 12.36 18.63
C THR A 303 -51.76 13.81 18.86
N SER A 304 -50.54 14.07 19.34
CA SER A 304 -50.12 15.44 19.63
C SER A 304 -49.48 16.15 18.44
N LEU A 305 -48.90 15.40 17.49
CA LEU A 305 -48.12 15.93 16.36
C LEU A 305 -47.01 16.92 16.78
N ARG A 306 -46.55 16.87 18.04
CA ARG A 306 -45.52 17.78 18.60
C ARG A 306 -44.12 17.20 18.60
N PHE A 307 -44.01 15.88 18.56
CA PHE A 307 -42.75 15.17 18.62
C PHE A 307 -42.58 14.30 17.38
N LEU A 308 -41.37 14.33 16.85
CA LEU A 308 -40.92 13.45 15.78
C LEU A 308 -39.75 12.64 16.31
N ALA A 309 -39.95 11.35 16.48
CA ALA A 309 -38.87 10.43 16.81
C ALA A 309 -38.27 9.87 15.52
N LEU A 310 -36.94 9.84 15.48
CA LEU A 310 -36.13 9.35 14.38
C LEU A 310 -35.18 8.30 14.95
N GLY A 311 -35.04 7.18 14.27
CA GLY A 311 -34.11 6.13 14.64
C GLY A 311 -33.54 5.47 13.40
N GLY A 312 -32.40 4.82 13.52
CA GLY A 312 -31.78 4.17 12.39
C GLY A 312 -30.38 3.68 12.68
N THR A 313 -29.72 3.18 11.65
CA THR A 313 -28.32 2.74 11.71
C THR A 313 -27.46 3.58 10.79
N ALA A 314 -26.28 3.96 11.29
CA ALA A 314 -25.24 4.57 10.49
C ALA A 314 -23.97 3.72 10.66
N GLN A 315 -23.39 3.26 9.55
CA GLN A 315 -22.27 2.33 9.57
C GLN A 315 -21.24 2.68 8.50
N ASP A 316 -19.98 2.56 8.87
CA ASP A 316 -18.82 2.85 8.04
C ASP A 316 -17.73 1.79 8.26
N ASP A 317 -16.79 1.69 7.32
CA ASP A 317 -15.69 0.73 7.39
C ASP A 317 -14.58 1.17 8.36
N TYR A 318 -14.33 2.48 8.47
CA TYR A 318 -13.24 3.05 9.27
C TYR A 318 -13.71 4.06 10.32
N GLY A 319 -14.88 4.65 10.15
CA GLY A 319 -15.54 5.46 11.16
C GLY A 319 -16.32 6.66 10.61
N LEU A 320 -17.23 7.17 11.43
CA LEU A 320 -18.04 8.35 11.12
C LEU A 320 -17.46 9.59 11.81
N THR A 321 -17.41 10.70 11.08
CA THR A 321 -16.99 12.02 11.61
C THR A 321 -18.18 12.86 12.04
N ALA A 322 -19.31 12.77 11.32
CA ALA A 322 -20.50 13.54 11.64
C ALA A 322 -21.80 12.79 11.29
N LEU A 323 -22.85 13.05 12.08
CA LEU A 323 -24.21 12.60 11.81
C LEU A 323 -25.17 13.75 12.06
N HIS A 324 -25.77 14.25 10.98
CA HIS A 324 -26.59 15.46 11.00
C HIS A 324 -28.02 15.18 10.54
N LEU A 325 -28.98 15.78 11.23
CA LEU A 325 -30.35 15.94 10.76
C LEU A 325 -30.47 17.31 10.09
N VAL A 326 -30.74 17.32 8.79
CA VAL A 326 -30.98 18.53 8.02
C VAL A 326 -32.47 18.69 7.83
N VAL A 327 -33.01 19.84 8.23
CA VAL A 327 -34.45 20.11 8.15
C VAL A 327 -34.74 21.42 7.45
N GLN A 328 -35.69 21.35 6.53
CA GLN A 328 -36.22 22.48 5.81
C GLN A 328 -37.72 22.60 6.05
N ALA A 329 -38.13 23.72 6.62
CA ALA A 329 -39.54 24.05 6.77
C ALA A 329 -40.07 24.71 5.50
N GLN A 330 -41.10 24.11 4.91
CA GLN A 330 -41.85 24.65 3.79
C GLN A 330 -43.21 25.11 4.29
N ARG A 331 -43.36 26.44 4.38
CA ARG A 331 -44.60 27.10 4.79
C ARG A 331 -45.49 27.30 3.56
N ASP A 332 -46.79 27.11 3.75
CA ASP A 332 -47.76 27.24 2.66
C ASP A 332 -47.65 28.63 1.99
N GLY A 333 -47.39 28.66 0.68
CA GLY A 333 -47.19 29.88 -0.10
C GLY A 333 -45.77 30.50 -0.13
N ASN A 334 -44.77 29.95 0.57
CA ASN A 334 -43.39 30.45 0.50
C ASN A 334 -42.36 29.34 0.20
N LYS A 335 -41.43 29.59 -0.73
CA LYS A 335 -40.37 28.65 -1.08
C LYS A 335 -39.30 28.62 0.02
N GLY A 336 -39.46 27.70 0.97
CA GLY A 336 -38.42 27.11 1.83
C GLY A 336 -37.60 28.09 2.68
N GLY A 337 -37.74 28.02 4.01
CA GLY A 337 -36.80 28.68 4.92
C GLY A 337 -35.38 28.08 4.85
N ALA A 338 -34.41 28.74 5.47
CA ALA A 338 -33.04 28.23 5.59
C ALA A 338 -33.02 26.86 6.27
N ALA A 339 -32.22 25.93 5.72
CA ALA A 339 -32.06 24.61 6.29
C ALA A 339 -31.40 24.71 7.68
N ARG A 340 -32.01 24.06 8.68
CA ARG A 340 -31.44 23.91 10.01
C ARG A 340 -30.72 22.58 10.09
N VAL A 341 -29.50 22.61 10.61
CA VAL A 341 -28.66 21.42 10.80
C VAL A 341 -28.58 21.13 12.30
N GLN A 342 -28.93 19.91 12.69
CA GLN A 342 -28.88 19.45 14.06
C GLN A 342 -27.93 18.26 14.17
N ASN A 343 -26.99 18.30 15.11
CA ASN A 343 -26.09 17.18 15.35
C ASN A 343 -26.82 16.09 16.16
N LEU A 344 -26.81 14.85 15.65
CA LEU A 344 -27.46 13.69 16.28
C LEU A 344 -26.55 12.93 17.26
N GLY A 345 -25.27 13.30 17.33
CA GLY A 345 -24.27 12.53 18.06
C GLY A 345 -23.86 11.27 17.29
N LEU A 346 -22.59 10.90 17.39
CA LEU A 346 -22.07 9.72 16.69
C LEU A 346 -22.41 8.44 17.48
N PRO A 347 -22.85 7.36 16.79
CA PRO A 347 -22.84 6.04 17.40
C PRO A 347 -21.39 5.64 17.74
N GLY A 348 -21.21 4.85 18.80
CA GLY A 348 -19.85 4.45 19.22
C GLY A 348 -19.18 3.52 18.22
N GLY A 349 -17.90 3.79 17.88
CA GLY A 349 -17.08 2.93 17.01
C GLY A 349 -17.26 3.21 15.51
N ALA A 350 -17.09 2.17 14.68
CA ALA A 350 -17.23 2.24 13.21
C ALA A 350 -18.70 2.31 12.74
N GLY A 351 -19.67 2.18 13.65
CA GLY A 351 -21.09 2.26 13.31
C GLY A 351 -21.99 1.84 14.46
N GLY A 352 -23.27 2.17 14.34
CA GLY A 352 -24.26 1.78 15.33
C GLY A 352 -25.64 2.39 15.12
N THR A 353 -26.52 2.10 16.07
CA THR A 353 -27.87 2.66 16.10
C THR A 353 -27.84 4.06 16.70
N TYR A 354 -28.54 4.99 16.05
CA TYR A 354 -28.81 6.31 16.60
C TYR A 354 -30.31 6.48 16.84
N SER A 355 -30.65 7.30 17.82
CA SER A 355 -32.04 7.67 18.10
C SER A 355 -32.09 9.14 18.50
N TYR A 356 -33.08 9.85 17.98
CA TYR A 356 -33.25 11.26 18.24
C TYR A 356 -34.74 11.61 18.32
N THR A 357 -35.12 12.30 19.38
CA THR A 357 -36.49 12.81 19.53
C THR A 357 -36.47 14.31 19.35
N TRP A 358 -37.12 14.78 18.29
CA TRP A 358 -37.20 16.18 17.97
C TRP A 358 -38.50 16.80 18.48
N ASN A 359 -38.38 17.83 19.32
CA ASN A 359 -39.49 18.66 19.73
C ASN A 359 -39.78 19.72 18.65
N LEU A 360 -40.93 19.62 17.99
CA LEU A 360 -41.37 20.54 16.94
C LEU A 360 -42.04 21.81 17.50
N GLY A 361 -42.33 21.86 18.80
CA GLY A 361 -42.98 23.01 19.45
C GLY A 361 -42.32 24.36 19.15
N PRO A 362 -40.98 24.51 19.26
CA PRO A 362 -40.28 25.77 18.96
C PRO A 362 -40.40 26.25 17.50
N LEU A 363 -40.84 25.40 16.57
CA LEU A 363 -41.00 25.78 15.16
C LEU A 363 -42.31 26.56 14.89
N ASN A 364 -43.25 26.56 15.85
CA ASN A 364 -44.57 27.22 15.71
C ASN A 364 -45.22 26.94 14.34
N LEU A 365 -45.24 25.66 13.94
CA LEU A 365 -45.78 25.23 12.66
C LEU A 365 -47.28 25.51 12.58
N GLN A 366 -47.73 25.97 11.42
CA GLN A 366 -49.15 26.22 11.18
C GLN A 366 -49.81 25.00 10.52
N PRO A 367 -51.13 24.79 10.70
CA PRO A 367 -51.85 23.73 10.01
C PRO A 367 -51.69 23.85 8.49
N GLY A 368 -51.19 22.79 7.83
CA GLY A 368 -50.86 22.77 6.41
C GLY A 368 -49.37 22.87 6.08
N ASP A 369 -48.53 23.30 7.03
CA ASP A 369 -47.08 23.37 6.86
C ASP A 369 -46.48 21.96 6.66
N ARG A 370 -45.40 21.91 5.87
CA ARG A 370 -44.65 20.70 5.57
C ARG A 370 -43.20 20.86 6.03
N LEU A 371 -42.68 19.85 6.69
CA LEU A 371 -41.27 19.74 7.04
C LEU A 371 -40.64 18.66 6.17
N GLN A 372 -39.66 19.04 5.37
CA GLN A 372 -38.81 18.10 4.67
C GLN A 372 -37.52 17.93 5.46
N TYR A 373 -37.14 16.70 5.75
CA TYR A 373 -35.92 16.41 6.49
C TYR A 373 -35.22 15.17 5.95
N PHE A 374 -33.91 15.13 6.13
CA PHE A 374 -33.09 13.96 5.84
C PHE A 374 -31.94 13.89 6.85
N VAL A 375 -31.41 12.69 7.02
CA VAL A 375 -30.20 12.47 7.81
C VAL A 375 -29.02 12.37 6.85
N GLU A 376 -27.91 12.99 7.22
CA GLU A 376 -26.64 12.96 6.50
C GLU A 376 -25.58 12.37 7.43
N ALA A 377 -24.92 11.30 6.97
CA ALA A 377 -23.77 10.69 7.64
C ALA A 377 -22.51 11.02 6.84
N THR A 378 -21.45 11.41 7.54
CA THR A 378 -20.15 11.77 6.95
C THR A 378 -19.08 10.87 7.53
N ASP A 379 -18.27 10.25 6.68
CA ASP A 379 -17.16 9.36 7.06
C ASP A 379 -15.91 10.14 7.52
N ASN A 380 -14.81 9.42 7.74
CA ASN A 380 -13.51 9.96 8.12
C ASN A 380 -12.43 9.82 7.02
N ASP A 381 -12.82 9.70 5.74
CA ASP A 381 -11.88 9.52 4.62
C ASP A 381 -10.85 10.66 4.57
N GLY A 382 -9.59 10.32 4.85
CA GLY A 382 -8.46 11.25 4.84
C GLY A 382 -7.72 11.35 3.50
N VAL A 383 -8.09 10.54 2.49
CA VAL A 383 -7.46 10.53 1.17
C VAL A 383 -8.16 11.49 0.23
N HIS A 384 -9.49 11.38 0.10
CA HIS A 384 -10.31 12.24 -0.77
C HIS A 384 -11.02 13.36 -0.01
N GLY A 385 -10.93 13.34 1.31
CA GLY A 385 -11.75 14.14 2.19
C GLY A 385 -13.08 13.43 2.50
N PRO A 386 -13.81 13.91 3.52
CA PRO A 386 -14.96 13.18 4.04
C PRO A 386 -16.07 13.04 2.99
N LYS A 387 -16.51 11.79 2.73
CA LYS A 387 -17.67 11.52 1.88
C LYS A 387 -18.91 11.51 2.75
N SER A 388 -20.04 11.87 2.13
CA SER A 388 -21.32 11.97 2.84
C SER A 388 -22.41 11.20 2.11
N THR A 389 -23.18 10.45 2.89
CA THR A 389 -24.38 9.71 2.44
C THR A 389 -25.61 10.34 3.06
N ARG A 390 -26.64 10.59 2.22
CA ARG A 390 -27.92 11.16 2.64
C ARG A 390 -29.02 10.13 2.58
N SER A 391 -29.91 10.18 3.55
CA SER A 391 -31.15 9.41 3.50
C SER A 391 -32.07 9.95 2.41
N ARG A 392 -33.05 9.14 2.01
CA ARG A 392 -34.21 9.65 1.28
C ARG A 392 -34.85 10.81 2.06
N PRO A 393 -35.29 11.88 1.39
CA PRO A 393 -36.02 12.95 2.05
C PRO A 393 -37.34 12.39 2.58
N LEU A 394 -37.60 12.67 3.86
CA LEU A 394 -38.82 12.32 4.56
C LEU A 394 -39.64 13.59 4.77
N GLU A 395 -40.95 13.45 4.78
CA GLU A 395 -41.87 14.58 4.99
C GLU A 395 -42.69 14.36 6.26
N PHE A 396 -42.78 15.41 7.08
CA PHE A 396 -43.75 15.53 8.15
C PHE A 396 -44.71 16.66 7.81
N ARG A 397 -45.98 16.34 7.63
CA ARG A 397 -47.03 17.29 7.31
C ARG A 397 -47.98 17.44 8.48
N LEU A 398 -48.25 18.69 8.87
CA LEU A 398 -49.39 18.96 9.73
C LEU A 398 -50.66 18.97 8.89
N PRO A 399 -51.73 18.26 9.31
CA PRO A 399 -53.01 18.33 8.65
C PRO A 399 -53.47 19.79 8.52
N SER A 400 -54.00 20.13 7.35
CA SER A 400 -54.57 21.45 7.10
C SER A 400 -55.79 21.69 7.98
N ARG A 401 -56.18 22.95 8.19
CA ARG A 401 -57.40 23.28 8.96
C ARG A 401 -58.64 22.56 8.42
N ARG A 402 -58.81 22.49 7.10
CA ARG A 402 -59.94 21.78 6.48
C ARG A 402 -59.92 20.28 6.75
N GLU A 403 -58.73 19.66 6.75
CA GLU A 403 -58.58 18.24 7.07
C GLU A 403 -58.87 17.98 8.56
N LEU A 404 -58.38 18.84 9.45
CA LEU A 404 -58.68 18.78 10.89
C LEU A 404 -60.17 18.95 11.15
N ASP A 405 -60.81 19.95 10.55
CA ASP A 405 -62.25 20.18 10.67
C ASP A 405 -63.04 18.98 10.17
N LYS A 406 -62.66 18.39 9.02
CA LYS A 406 -63.29 17.19 8.47
C LYS A 406 -63.11 15.98 9.39
N GLN A 407 -61.92 15.79 9.96
CA GLN A 407 -61.63 14.70 10.87
C GLN A 407 -62.44 14.83 12.17
N LEU A 408 -62.44 16.02 12.78
CA LEU A 408 -63.25 16.32 13.96
C LEU A 408 -64.76 16.19 13.67
N ALA A 409 -65.22 16.63 12.50
CA ALA A 409 -66.61 16.48 12.10
C ALA A 409 -66.98 15.00 11.92
N SER A 410 -66.08 14.20 11.37
CA SER A 410 -66.29 12.75 11.23
C SER A 410 -66.35 12.03 12.58
N GLN A 411 -65.48 12.40 13.53
CA GLN A 411 -65.51 11.87 14.89
C GLN A 411 -66.78 12.32 15.63
N ALA A 412 -67.16 13.61 15.52
CA ALA A 412 -68.40 14.12 16.10
C ALA A 412 -69.63 13.40 15.52
N ASN A 413 -69.66 13.14 14.21
CA ASN A 413 -70.73 12.37 13.57
C ASN A 413 -70.76 10.91 14.07
N SER A 414 -69.60 10.29 14.27
CA SER A 414 -69.51 8.92 14.82
C SER A 414 -70.04 8.86 16.25
N VAL A 415 -69.63 9.80 17.10
CA VAL A 415 -70.14 9.94 18.47
C VAL A 415 -71.65 10.23 18.44
N ALA A 416 -72.14 11.10 17.56
CA ALA A 416 -73.57 11.40 17.43
C ALA A 416 -74.39 10.17 17.02
N SER A 417 -73.88 9.36 16.08
CA SER A 417 -74.50 8.11 15.67
C SER A 417 -74.56 7.09 16.82
N GLN A 418 -73.50 6.97 17.62
CA GLN A 418 -73.45 6.09 18.78
C GLN A 418 -74.42 6.58 19.87
N LEU A 419 -74.45 7.87 20.19
CA LEU A 419 -75.41 8.45 21.14
C LEU A 419 -76.86 8.27 20.65
N SER A 420 -77.14 8.50 19.37
CA SER A 420 -78.47 8.28 18.80
C SER A 420 -78.92 6.82 18.93
N SER A 421 -78.00 5.88 18.73
CA SER A 421 -78.27 4.45 18.87
C SER A 421 -78.50 4.08 20.35
N ALA A 422 -77.67 4.60 21.25
CA ALA A 422 -77.85 4.44 22.69
C ALA A 422 -79.18 5.06 23.16
N ALA A 423 -79.59 6.21 22.63
CA ALA A 423 -80.86 6.86 22.97
C ALA A 423 -82.06 6.02 22.51
N LYS A 424 -81.98 5.39 21.33
CA LYS A 424 -83.01 4.44 20.87
C LYS A 424 -83.07 3.20 21.77
N GLN A 425 -81.92 2.64 22.14
CA GLN A 425 -81.84 1.50 23.07
C GLN A 425 -82.39 1.85 24.44
N SER A 426 -82.10 3.05 24.97
CA SER A 426 -82.65 3.57 26.23
C SER A 426 -84.18 3.61 26.18
N LYS A 427 -84.76 4.23 25.14
CA LYS A 427 -86.22 4.33 24.99
C LYS A 427 -86.87 2.96 24.83
N GLN A 428 -86.21 2.01 24.17
CA GLN A 428 -86.72 0.64 24.08
C GLN A 428 -86.71 -0.03 25.45
N LEU A 429 -85.61 0.06 26.18
CA LEU A 429 -85.47 -0.50 27.52
C LEU A 429 -86.49 0.12 28.50
N GLU A 430 -86.71 1.44 28.44
CA GLU A 430 -87.76 2.14 29.21
C GLU A 430 -89.16 1.58 28.93
N ARG A 431 -89.49 1.31 27.67
CA ARG A 431 -90.78 0.72 27.28
C ARG A 431 -90.92 -0.71 27.78
N GLU A 432 -89.87 -1.52 27.66
CA GLU A 432 -89.84 -2.90 28.14
C GLU A 432 -89.96 -2.97 29.67
N LEU A 433 -89.37 -2.01 30.37
CA LEU A 433 -89.50 -1.84 31.81
C LEU A 433 -90.91 -1.41 32.21
N ALA A 434 -91.49 -0.41 31.55
CA ALA A 434 -92.87 0.01 31.82
C ALA A 434 -93.89 -1.12 31.58
N GLN A 435 -93.67 -1.95 30.55
CA GLN A 435 -94.47 -3.16 30.31
C GLN A 435 -94.28 -4.20 31.39
N SER A 436 -93.04 -4.43 31.83
CA SER A 436 -92.72 -5.36 32.91
C SER A 436 -93.32 -4.90 34.23
N GLU A 437 -93.24 -3.60 34.56
CA GLU A 437 -93.85 -2.98 35.74
C GLU A 437 -95.38 -3.19 35.76
N ASN A 438 -96.07 -2.96 34.64
CA ASN A 438 -97.51 -3.17 34.54
C ASN A 438 -97.91 -4.66 34.67
N LYS A 439 -97.11 -5.58 34.10
CA LYS A 439 -97.31 -7.03 34.30
C LYS A 439 -97.10 -7.45 35.75
N LEU A 440 -96.14 -6.85 36.45
CA LEU A 440 -95.85 -7.15 37.85
C LEU A 440 -96.93 -6.58 38.78
N LYS A 441 -97.54 -5.43 38.48
CA LYS A 441 -98.67 -4.87 39.23
C LYS A 441 -99.92 -5.78 39.26
N THR A 442 -100.06 -6.67 38.27
CA THR A 442 -101.23 -7.56 38.14
C THR A 442 -100.99 -8.97 38.66
N LYS A 443 -99.74 -9.34 38.98
CA LYS A 443 -99.38 -10.65 39.53
C LYS A 443 -99.18 -10.57 41.05
N ARG A 444 -99.64 -11.58 41.79
CA ARG A 444 -99.43 -11.68 43.26
C ARG A 444 -98.03 -12.16 43.64
N GLU A 445 -97.35 -12.90 42.78
CA GLU A 445 -95.98 -13.41 43.00
C GLU A 445 -95.16 -13.37 41.69
N MET A 446 -93.84 -13.12 41.83
CA MET A 446 -92.92 -12.99 40.70
C MET A 446 -92.33 -14.35 40.31
N SER A 447 -92.47 -14.76 39.05
CA SER A 447 -91.92 -16.04 38.57
C SER A 447 -90.40 -15.96 38.37
N PHE A 448 -89.74 -17.11 38.30
CA PHE A 448 -88.30 -17.20 37.98
C PHE A 448 -87.97 -16.57 36.62
N GLN A 449 -88.86 -16.70 35.63
CA GLN A 449 -88.70 -16.07 34.31
C GLN A 449 -88.78 -14.53 34.41
N ASP A 450 -89.68 -13.99 35.24
CA ASP A 450 -89.82 -12.55 35.44
C ASP A 450 -88.54 -11.97 36.11
N ARG A 451 -87.96 -12.68 37.10
CA ARG A 451 -86.67 -12.30 37.73
C ARG A 451 -85.52 -12.24 36.74
N LYS A 452 -85.34 -13.30 35.94
CA LYS A 452 -84.27 -13.39 34.94
C LYS A 452 -84.40 -12.32 33.85
N GLN A 453 -85.64 -11.96 33.48
CA GLN A 453 -85.88 -10.89 32.52
C GLN A 453 -85.47 -9.52 33.08
N LEU A 454 -85.79 -9.22 34.34
CA LEU A 454 -85.35 -7.99 35.00
C LEU A 454 -83.84 -7.92 35.20
N GLU A 455 -83.21 -9.04 35.56
CA GLU A 455 -81.74 -9.16 35.70
C GLU A 455 -81.05 -8.83 34.37
N ASN A 456 -81.49 -9.42 33.26
CA ASN A 456 -80.98 -9.10 31.92
C ASN A 456 -81.15 -7.61 31.56
N MET A 457 -82.27 -6.97 31.95
CA MET A 457 -82.51 -5.54 31.71
C MET A 457 -81.58 -4.65 32.54
N LEU A 458 -81.27 -5.04 33.77
CA LEU A 458 -80.30 -4.34 34.62
C LEU A 458 -78.88 -4.48 34.07
N ASP A 459 -78.50 -5.66 33.61
CA ASP A 459 -77.21 -5.89 32.94
C ASP A 459 -77.09 -5.04 31.67
N GLN A 460 -78.13 -5.02 30.85
CA GLN A 460 -78.19 -4.19 29.64
C GLN A 460 -78.08 -2.70 29.98
N LYS A 461 -78.71 -2.25 31.08
CA LYS A 461 -78.58 -0.87 31.56
C LYS A 461 -77.15 -0.55 32.02
N ALA A 462 -76.54 -1.45 32.79
CA ALA A 462 -75.17 -1.27 33.27
C ALA A 462 -74.17 -1.17 32.11
N GLN A 463 -74.34 -2.01 31.08
CA GLN A 463 -73.53 -1.93 29.86
C GLN A 463 -73.76 -0.62 29.10
N MET A 464 -75.01 -0.14 29.04
CA MET A 464 -75.34 1.13 28.41
C MET A 464 -74.72 2.31 29.17
N ASP A 465 -74.74 2.30 30.50
CA ASP A 465 -74.10 3.33 31.34
C ASP A 465 -72.59 3.40 31.13
N GLN A 466 -71.91 2.26 31.04
CA GLN A 466 -70.49 2.21 30.69
C GLN A 466 -70.23 2.81 29.30
N THR A 467 -71.10 2.51 28.33
CA THR A 467 -70.99 3.03 26.97
C THR A 467 -71.19 4.55 26.95
N VAL A 468 -72.20 5.07 27.65
CA VAL A 468 -72.47 6.51 27.76
C VAL A 468 -71.31 7.23 28.46
N GLN A 469 -70.74 6.66 29.53
CA GLN A 469 -69.56 7.23 30.19
C GLN A 469 -68.34 7.27 29.26
N ALA A 470 -68.12 6.23 28.45
CA ALA A 470 -67.03 6.22 27.47
C ALA A 470 -67.25 7.30 26.39
N MET A 471 -68.47 7.44 25.88
CA MET A 471 -68.84 8.49 24.94
C MET A 471 -68.67 9.89 25.54
N GLN A 472 -68.99 10.08 26.83
CA GLN A 472 -68.79 11.35 27.52
C GLN A 472 -67.31 11.75 27.55
N ARG A 473 -66.41 10.81 27.86
CA ARG A 473 -64.96 11.06 27.82
C ARG A 473 -64.46 11.39 26.40
N GLN A 474 -64.95 10.68 25.38
CA GLN A 474 -64.61 10.96 23.99
C GLN A 474 -65.09 12.35 23.57
N PHE A 475 -66.29 12.75 24.00
CA PHE A 475 -66.83 14.07 23.75
C PHE A 475 -66.01 15.18 24.43
N GLU A 476 -65.62 14.98 25.69
CA GLU A 476 -64.72 15.91 26.41
C GLU A 476 -63.38 16.07 25.69
N GLN A 477 -62.79 14.97 25.19
CA GLN A 477 -61.56 15.00 24.40
C GLN A 477 -61.73 15.77 23.08
N LEU A 478 -62.83 15.53 22.36
CA LEU A 478 -63.17 16.28 21.13
C LEU A 478 -63.26 17.78 21.42
N GLN A 479 -63.88 18.16 22.53
CA GLN A 479 -64.05 19.56 22.91
C GLN A 479 -62.72 20.20 23.32
N GLN A 480 -61.83 19.46 23.99
CA GLN A 480 -60.47 19.91 24.26
C GLN A 480 -59.67 20.13 22.97
N GLN A 481 -59.74 19.20 22.01
CA GLN A 481 -59.08 19.34 20.71
C GLN A 481 -59.63 20.55 19.94
N GLN A 482 -60.95 20.72 19.90
CA GLN A 482 -61.59 21.88 19.27
C GLN A 482 -61.17 23.21 19.91
N ASN A 483 -61.03 23.27 21.25
CA ASN A 483 -60.60 24.48 21.94
C ASN A 483 -59.13 24.84 21.68
N GLN A 484 -58.29 23.86 21.31
CA GLN A 484 -56.91 24.10 20.90
C GLN A 484 -56.81 24.63 19.46
N LEU A 485 -57.85 24.46 18.65
CA LEU A 485 -57.95 25.05 17.31
C LEU A 485 -58.45 26.50 17.39
N SER A 486 -57.65 27.43 16.88
CA SER A 486 -58.05 28.83 16.69
C SER A 486 -57.99 29.19 15.20
N PRO A 487 -59.08 29.72 14.59
CA PRO A 487 -60.41 30.01 15.15
C PRO A 487 -61.33 28.77 15.19
N LYS A 488 -62.35 28.81 16.05
CA LYS A 488 -63.34 27.73 16.19
C LYS A 488 -64.23 27.64 14.96
N SER A 489 -64.38 26.44 14.40
CA SER A 489 -65.37 26.16 13.35
C SER A 489 -66.79 26.26 13.91
N GLU A 490 -67.63 27.07 13.27
CA GLU A 490 -69.03 27.27 13.65
C GLU A 490 -69.85 25.97 13.48
N GLU A 491 -69.54 25.17 12.45
CA GLU A 491 -70.20 23.88 12.19
C GLU A 491 -69.90 22.87 13.31
N LEU A 492 -68.65 22.80 13.75
CA LEU A 492 -68.25 21.93 14.86
C LEU A 492 -68.88 22.38 16.19
N ALA A 493 -69.03 23.69 16.40
CA ALA A 493 -69.68 24.22 17.61
C ALA A 493 -71.16 23.80 17.69
N LYS A 494 -71.90 23.91 16.57
CA LYS A 494 -73.31 23.46 16.49
C LYS A 494 -73.43 21.96 16.76
N LYS A 495 -72.56 21.14 16.15
CA LYS A 495 -72.54 19.68 16.40
C LYS A 495 -72.21 19.33 17.85
N ALA A 496 -71.31 20.07 18.48
CA ALA A 496 -70.99 19.85 19.89
C ALA A 496 -72.20 20.15 20.81
N GLU A 497 -72.99 21.16 20.48
CA GLU A 497 -74.21 21.50 21.22
C GLU A 497 -75.30 20.42 21.04
N GLU A 498 -75.49 19.91 19.82
CA GLU A 498 -76.40 18.79 19.55
C GLU A 498 -76.01 17.53 20.34
N LEU A 499 -74.71 17.21 20.37
CA LEU A 499 -74.17 16.09 21.15
C LEU A 499 -74.42 16.27 22.65
N LYS A 500 -74.21 17.46 23.19
CA LYS A 500 -74.49 17.77 24.59
C LYS A 500 -75.96 17.57 24.93
N LYS A 501 -76.87 17.96 24.03
CA LYS A 501 -78.31 17.75 24.21
C LYS A 501 -78.66 16.26 24.24
N LEU A 502 -78.17 15.49 23.27
CA LEU A 502 -78.37 14.03 23.23
C LEU A 502 -77.82 13.33 24.48
N MET A 503 -76.70 13.80 25.01
CA MET A 503 -76.09 13.24 26.23
C MET A 503 -76.92 13.54 27.47
N ASN A 504 -77.47 14.76 27.59
CA ASN A 504 -78.36 15.12 28.68
C ASN A 504 -79.67 14.33 28.64
N ASP A 505 -80.25 14.13 27.46
CA ASP A 505 -81.47 13.33 27.27
C ASP A 505 -81.27 11.86 27.70
N LEU A 506 -80.06 11.33 27.55
CA LEU A 506 -79.68 9.97 27.97
C LEU A 506 -79.43 9.83 29.48
N LEU A 507 -79.04 10.92 30.14
CA LEU A 507 -78.70 10.96 31.57
C LEU A 507 -79.87 11.50 32.43
N ASP A 508 -81.09 11.42 31.91
CA ASP A 508 -82.26 12.01 32.55
C ASP A 508 -82.51 11.45 33.98
N PRO A 509 -82.69 12.32 34.98
CA PRO A 509 -82.87 11.91 36.37
C PRO A 509 -84.17 11.14 36.64
N GLU A 510 -85.20 11.21 35.79
CA GLU A 510 -86.40 10.39 35.98
C GLU A 510 -86.13 8.93 35.66
N THR A 511 -85.39 8.66 34.58
CA THR A 511 -85.00 7.31 34.20
C THR A 511 -84.14 6.67 35.29
N LYS A 512 -83.19 7.42 35.86
CA LYS A 512 -82.35 6.96 36.99
C LYS A 512 -83.19 6.55 38.22
N LYS A 513 -84.20 7.34 38.58
CA LYS A 513 -85.11 7.01 39.70
C LYS A 513 -85.94 5.75 39.45
N LEU A 514 -86.31 5.49 38.20
CA LEU A 514 -87.06 4.29 37.82
C LEU A 514 -86.21 3.03 38.06
N TYR A 515 -84.93 3.07 37.64
CA TYR A 515 -83.98 1.97 37.86
C TYR A 515 -83.63 1.75 39.33
N ASP A 516 -83.37 2.81 40.09
CA ASP A 516 -83.08 2.71 41.52
C ASP A 516 -84.26 2.09 42.30
N LYS A 517 -85.50 2.29 41.85
CA LYS A 517 -86.68 1.64 42.42
C LYS A 517 -86.73 0.15 42.07
N LEU A 518 -86.39 -0.23 40.84
CA LEU A 518 -86.35 -1.62 40.40
C LEU A 518 -85.26 -2.43 41.11
N GLN A 519 -84.08 -1.86 41.30
CA GLN A 519 -82.99 -2.51 42.04
C GLN A 519 -83.34 -2.76 43.52
N LYS A 520 -84.29 -1.99 44.08
CA LYS A 520 -84.81 -2.21 45.44
C LYS A 520 -85.96 -3.22 45.51
N LEU A 521 -86.57 -3.56 44.37
CA LEU A 521 -87.70 -4.49 44.27
C LEU A 521 -87.26 -5.94 44.01
N LEU A 522 -86.07 -6.13 43.46
CA LEU A 522 -85.34 -7.41 43.40
C LEU A 522 -84.60 -7.66 44.71
#